data_AF-A0A1A5HUV9-F1
#
_entry.id   AF-A0A1A5HUV9-F1
#
_cell.length_a   1.000
_cell.length_b   1.000
_cell.length_c   1.000
_cell.angle_alpha   90.00
_cell.angle_beta   90.00
_cell.angle_gamma   90.00
#
_symmetry.space_group_name_H-M   'P 1'
#
loop_
_entity.id
_entity.type
_entity.pdbx_description
1 polymer ?
#
loop_
_entity_poly.entity_id
_entity_poly.type
_entity_poly.pdbx_seq_one_letter_code
_entity_poly.pdbx_strand_id
1 'polypeptide(L)' 'MDDLSLLLTRFVSGEDTSLATADSLEVLLDEAYPDDEVVQNAVIALASYRPGGGPFLFDTSEIQRRLLRLRDYLSRRT' A
#
# COMPACT_ATOMS: atom_id res chain seq x y z
N MET A 1 8.49 -15.04 5.72
CA MET A 1 7.80 -14.36 4.61
C MET A 1 7.13 -13.20 5.28
N ASP A 2 7.71 -12.00 5.13
CA ASP A 2 7.43 -10.87 6.02
C ASP A 2 5.97 -10.42 5.89
N ASP A 3 5.34 -10.07 7.02
CA ASP A 3 3.92 -9.70 7.09
C ASP A 3 3.55 -8.61 6.06
N LEU A 4 4.48 -7.68 5.81
CA LEU A 4 4.36 -6.65 4.78
C LEU A 4 4.21 -7.23 3.36
N SER A 5 5.06 -8.20 2.98
CA SER A 5 5.02 -8.81 1.64
C SER A 5 3.73 -9.60 1.40
N LEU A 6 3.23 -10.27 2.46
CA LEU A 6 1.96 -10.98 2.41
C LEU A 6 0.80 -10.00 2.22
N LEU A 7 0.70 -8.95 3.04
CA LEU A 7 -0.37 -7.95 2.95
C LEU A 7 -0.33 -7.22 1.60
N LEU A 8 0.85 -6.83 1.10
CA LEU A 8 0.99 -6.24 -0.22
C LEU A 8 0.45 -7.15 -1.32
N THR A 9 0.74 -8.46 -1.24
CA THR A 9 0.27 -9.44 -2.23
C THR A 9 -1.25 -9.59 -2.19
N ARG A 10 -1.85 -9.67 -0.99
CA ARG A 10 -3.30 -9.80 -0.82
C ARG A 10 -4.05 -8.56 -1.27
N PHE A 11 -3.53 -7.36 -0.98
CA PHE A 11 -4.15 -6.12 -1.45
C PHE A 11 -4.06 -5.99 -2.97
N VAL A 12 -2.87 -6.19 -3.55
CA VAL A 12 -2.64 -6.07 -5.00
C VAL A 12 -3.45 -7.09 -5.80
N SER A 13 -3.64 -8.30 -5.29
CA SER A 13 -4.46 -9.33 -5.95
C SER A 13 -5.97 -9.09 -5.81
N GLY A 14 -6.39 -8.23 -4.87
CA GLY A 14 -7.79 -7.99 -4.57
C GLY A 14 -8.40 -8.98 -3.58
N GLU A 15 -7.59 -9.88 -3.01
CA GLU A 15 -8.04 -10.82 -1.98
C GLU A 15 -8.51 -10.09 -0.72
N ASP A 16 -7.81 -9.03 -0.33
CA ASP A 16 -8.20 -8.19 0.80
C ASP A 16 -7.81 -6.73 0.55
N THR A 17 -8.81 -5.92 0.21
CA THR A 17 -8.69 -4.47 0.02
C THR A 17 -9.43 -3.70 1.11
N SER A 18 -9.56 -4.29 2.29
CA SER A 18 -10.23 -3.64 3.42
C SER A 18 -9.41 -2.45 3.95
N LEU A 19 -10.09 -1.58 4.71
CA LEU A 19 -9.42 -0.48 5.42
C LEU A 19 -8.42 -1.00 6.45
N ALA A 20 -8.75 -2.07 7.17
CA ALA A 20 -7.84 -2.67 8.15
C ALA A 20 -6.51 -3.12 7.50
N THR A 21 -6.59 -3.70 6.29
CA THR A 21 -5.38 -4.08 5.55
C THR A 21 -4.64 -2.86 5.00
N ALA A 22 -5.32 -1.80 4.58
CA ALA A 22 -4.67 -0.54 4.20
C ALA A 22 -3.94 0.12 5.39
N ASP A 23 -4.58 0.22 6.54
CA ASP A 23 -4.01 0.79 7.77
C ASP A 23 -2.79 -0.02 8.24
N SER A 24 -2.87 -1.35 8.15
CA SER A 24 -1.74 -2.23 8.49
C SER A 24 -0.56 -2.02 7.54
N LEU A 25 -0.82 -1.84 6.24
CA LEU A 25 0.21 -1.54 5.26
C LEU A 25 0.86 -0.16 5.51
N GLU A 26 0.07 0.83 5.91
CA GLU A 26 0.57 2.17 6.26
C GLU A 26 1.63 2.08 7.36
N VAL A 27 1.29 1.46 8.48
CA VAL A 27 2.18 1.30 9.64
C VAL A 27 3.44 0.53 9.27
N LEU A 28 3.29 -0.64 8.63
CA LEU A 28 4.44 -1.49 8.28
C LEU A 28 5.39 -0.82 7.28
N LEU A 29 4.87 -0.05 6.32
CA LEU A 29 5.68 0.66 5.35
C LEU A 29 6.41 1.85 5.99
N ASP A 30 5.73 2.59 6.87
CA ASP A 30 6.32 3.73 7.58
C ASP A 30 7.45 3.29 8.52
N GLU A 31 7.22 2.23 9.31
CA GLU A 31 8.23 1.69 10.23
C GLU A 31 9.44 1.09 9.51
N ALA A 32 9.22 0.37 8.40
CA ALA A 32 10.29 -0.30 7.67
C ALA A 32 11.12 0.65 6.79
N TYR A 33 10.52 1.74 6.30
CA TYR A 33 11.14 2.66 5.34
C TYR A 33 10.83 4.14 5.64
N PRO A 34 11.21 4.65 6.82
CA PRO A 34 10.85 6.01 7.23
C PRO A 34 11.47 7.10 6.32
N ASP A 35 12.66 6.84 5.77
CA ASP A 35 13.40 7.81 4.95
C ASP A 35 13.25 7.59 3.43
N ASP A 36 12.48 6.59 3.01
CA ASP A 36 12.31 6.28 1.58
C ASP A 36 11.15 7.07 0.99
N GLU A 37 11.44 8.14 0.24
CA GLU A 37 10.43 9.01 -0.36
C GLU A 37 9.42 8.26 -1.24
N VAL A 38 9.82 7.18 -1.92
CA VAL A 38 8.91 6.40 -2.78
C VAL A 38 7.92 5.62 -1.92
N VAL A 39 8.40 5.05 -0.80
CA VAL A 39 7.55 4.34 0.16
C VAL A 39 6.63 5.31 0.88
N GLN A 40 7.14 6.45 1.34
CA GLN A 40 6.37 7.47 2.05
C GLN A 40 5.25 8.07 1.20
N ASN A 41 5.46 8.23 -0.12
CA ASN A 41 4.38 8.59 -1.04
C ASN A 41 3.25 7.53 -1.10
N ALA A 42 3.56 6.26 -0.89
CA ALA A 42 2.57 5.19 -0.83
C ALA A 42 1.82 5.16 0.52
N VAL A 43 2.52 5.43 1.63
CA VAL A 43 1.94 5.62 2.97
C VAL A 43 0.88 6.72 2.94
N ILE A 44 1.21 7.89 2.39
CA ILE A 44 0.26 9.02 2.24
C ILE A 44 -0.95 8.62 1.37
N ALA A 45 -0.73 7.83 0.32
CA ALA A 45 -1.83 7.36 -0.53
C ALA A 45 -2.75 6.38 0.20
N LEU A 46 -2.19 5.47 1.02
CA LEU A 46 -2.95 4.55 1.87
C LEU A 46 -3.80 5.31 2.89
N ALA A 47 -3.26 6.34 3.54
CA ALA A 47 -4.02 7.20 4.45
C ALA A 47 -5.21 7.91 3.78
N SER A 48 -5.14 8.10 2.45
CA SER A 48 -6.19 8.72 1.63
C SER A 48 -7.11 7.69 0.93
N TYR A 49 -7.02 6.42 1.29
CA TYR A 49 -7.81 5.35 0.68
C TYR A 49 -9.20 5.23 1.30
N ARG A 50 -10.22 5.02 0.45
CA ARG A 50 -11.50 4.44 0.85
C ARG A 50 -11.99 3.45 -0.21
N PRO A 51 -12.56 2.29 0.19
CA PRO A 51 -13.31 1.45 -0.74
C PRO A 51 -14.43 2.24 -1.41
N GLY A 52 -14.46 2.25 -2.75
CA GLY A 52 -15.38 3.08 -3.55
C GLY A 52 -14.95 4.52 -3.78
N GLY A 53 -13.84 4.96 -3.16
CA GLY A 53 -13.23 6.28 -3.36
C GLY A 53 -14.05 7.45 -2.82
N GLY A 54 -13.81 8.62 -3.42
CA GLY A 54 -14.52 9.87 -3.15
C GLY A 54 -13.88 11.03 -3.91
N PRO A 55 -14.45 12.25 -3.87
CA PRO A 55 -13.91 13.40 -4.62
C PRO A 55 -12.43 13.71 -4.34
N PHE A 56 -11.92 13.25 -3.19
CA PHE A 56 -10.54 13.48 -2.73
C PHE A 56 -9.88 12.21 -2.19
N LEU A 57 -10.47 11.03 -2.41
CA LEU A 57 -10.01 9.76 -1.84
C LEU A 57 -9.73 8.77 -2.95
N PHE A 58 -8.62 8.05 -2.82
CA PHE A 58 -8.27 7.01 -3.77
C PHE A 58 -9.22 5.84 -3.61
N ASP A 59 -9.65 5.29 -4.75
CA ASP A 59 -10.38 4.04 -4.79
C ASP A 59 -9.45 2.82 -4.73
N THR A 60 -10.05 1.63 -4.69
CA THR A 60 -9.33 0.36 -4.62
C THR A 60 -8.42 0.14 -5.81
N SER A 61 -8.88 0.49 -7.02
CA SER A 61 -8.12 0.27 -8.25
C SER A 61 -6.90 1.18 -8.32
N GLU A 62 -7.04 2.43 -7.85
CA GLU A 62 -5.95 3.39 -7.75
C GLU A 62 -4.87 2.95 -6.78
N ILE A 63 -5.26 2.51 -5.57
CA ILE A 63 -4.32 2.01 -4.56
C ILE A 63 -3.65 0.73 -5.04
N GLN A 64 -4.38 -0.23 -5.63
CA GLN A 64 -3.80 -1.45 -6.18
C GLN A 64 -2.70 -1.16 -7.21
N ARG A 65 -2.93 -0.21 -8.14
CA ARG A 65 -1.91 0.19 -9.12
C ARG A 65 -0.69 0.85 -8.49
N ARG A 66 -0.86 1.57 -7.38
CA ARG A 66 0.25 2.18 -6.63
C ARG A 66 1.05 1.12 -5.88
N LEU A 67 0.38 0.24 -5.15
CA LEU A 67 1.02 -0.84 -4.38
C LEU A 67 1.69 -1.87 -5.28
N LEU A 68 1.16 -2.13 -6.48
CA LEU A 68 1.83 -2.97 -7.47
C LEU A 68 3.19 -2.38 -7.86
N ARG A 69 3.23 -1.07 -8.18
CA ARG A 69 4.48 -0.37 -8.50
C ARG A 69 5.44 -0.33 -7.31
N LEU A 70 4.92 -0.14 -6.10
CA LEU A 70 5.72 -0.18 -4.88
C LEU A 70 6.35 -1.55 -4.65
N ARG A 71 5.58 -2.64 -4.83
CA ARG A 71 6.10 -4.01 -4.71
C ARG A 71 7.23 -4.25 -5.70
N ASP A 72 7.06 -3.83 -6.96
CA ASP A 72 8.10 -3.96 -7.97
C ASP A 72 9.34 -3.15 -7.61
N TYR A 73 9.17 -1.95 -7.05
CA TYR A 73 10.25 -1.10 -6.54
C TYR A 73 11.04 -1.78 -5.42
N LEU A 74 10.36 -2.29 -4.41
CA LEU A 74 10.98 -2.97 -3.26
C LEU A 74 11.75 -4.23 -3.69
N SER A 75 11.20 -5.01 -4.63
CA SER A 75 11.85 -6.23 -5.15
C SER A 75 13.17 -5.98 -5.91
N ARG A 76 13.41 -4.76 -6.37
CA ARG A 76 14.65 -4.37 -7.07
C ARG A 76 15.73 -3.87 -6.13
N ARG A 77 15.40 -3.65 -4.85
CA ARG A 77 16.33 -3.18 -3.81
C ARG A 77 16.92 -4.31 -2.97
N THR A 78 16.35 -5.51 -3.09
CA THR A 78 16.83 -6.74 -2.43
C THR A 78 17.87 -7.43 -3.29
#